data_AF-A0A661D0U2-F1
#
_entry.id   AF-A0A661D0U2-F1
#
_cell.length_a   1.000
_cell.length_b   1.000
_cell.length_c   1.000
_cell.angle_alpha   90.00
_cell.angle_beta   90.00
_cell.angle_gamma   90.00
#
_symmetry.space_group_name_H-M   'P 1'
#
loop_
_entity.id
_entity.type
_entity.pdbx_description
1 polymer ?
#
loop_
_entity_poly.entity_id
_entity_poly.type
_entity_poly.pdbx_seq_one_letter_code
_entity_poly.pdbx_strand_id
1 'polypeptide(L)'
;IKKGVLPVLFAAYYLTYQRELALYEDGVFCPTLIFEHLELLAKRPEKFTVERYQIAGMRFAVFEKYLQSIIGKVCSQKTTLLDIVRPLAKFMKSLPVYTQYTTALSAETVAVREALIQAKSPSQLLFVQLPMACGYKSFKVADVDSRLSEQFMKKLIQCLRELKNAYSQLLEQFSRLLCEALKLEPGLDLSILRTQIKNRFGNLEQYTVDKEGLVAFIRRLQNKQETDEAWLESIATFLGKLPPSKWRTEHRQQAEYRLAELSHRLHDLAKLHSQTIGKSHKNGVKAVLIRTVRQEKEVEQIAYIEPKHQAKINDTVKKIYPTLDKIGDNQLKLAVLAELFDRLGS
;
A
#
# COMPACT_ATOMS: atom_id res chain seq x y z
N ILE A 1 0.21 -52.75 -25.08
CA ILE A 1 0.30 -52.99 -23.61
C ILE A 1 -1.09 -53.41 -23.13
N LYS A 2 -1.24 -54.51 -22.37
CA LYS A 2 -2.54 -54.90 -21.78
C LYS A 2 -2.99 -53.84 -20.76
N LYS A 3 -4.26 -53.44 -20.76
CA LYS A 3 -4.80 -52.33 -19.93
C LYS A 3 -4.45 -52.44 -18.44
N GLY A 4 -4.37 -53.64 -17.88
CA GLY A 4 -4.05 -53.86 -16.46
C GLY A 4 -2.60 -53.60 -16.04
N VAL A 5 -1.65 -53.57 -16.98
CA VAL A 5 -0.21 -53.34 -16.68
C VAL A 5 0.16 -51.84 -16.79
N LEU A 6 -0.72 -51.05 -17.42
CA LEU A 6 -0.51 -49.62 -17.67
C LEU A 6 -0.29 -48.81 -16.37
N PRO A 7 -1.08 -48.98 -15.28
CA PRO A 7 -0.88 -48.20 -14.06
C PRO A 7 0.45 -48.50 -13.36
N VAL A 8 0.92 -49.76 -13.43
CA VAL A 8 2.18 -50.19 -12.81
C VAL A 8 3.37 -49.61 -13.58
N LEU A 9 3.35 -49.69 -14.91
CA LEU A 9 4.39 -49.09 -15.76
C LEU A 9 4.40 -47.57 -15.64
N PHE A 10 3.22 -46.95 -15.59
CA PHE A 10 3.09 -45.52 -15.37
C PHE A 10 3.65 -45.11 -14.01
N ALA A 11 3.31 -45.81 -12.92
CA ALA A 11 3.84 -45.53 -11.60
C ALA A 11 5.37 -45.66 -11.56
N ALA A 12 5.93 -46.74 -12.13
CA ALA A 12 7.39 -46.93 -12.21
C ALA A 12 8.08 -45.80 -13.01
N TYR A 13 7.51 -45.42 -14.14
CA TYR A 13 8.01 -44.30 -14.96
C TYR A 13 7.91 -42.96 -14.21
N TYR A 14 6.76 -42.69 -13.58
CA TYR A 14 6.52 -41.47 -12.82
C TYR A 14 7.46 -41.33 -11.63
N LEU A 15 7.70 -42.41 -10.88
CA LEU A 15 8.62 -42.41 -9.75
C LEU A 15 10.08 -42.25 -10.18
N THR A 16 10.44 -42.76 -11.37
CA THR A 16 11.80 -42.64 -11.92
C THR A 16 12.08 -41.21 -12.40
N TYR A 17 11.12 -40.57 -13.06
CA TYR A 17 11.26 -39.24 -13.65
C TYR A 17 10.46 -38.16 -12.89
N GLN A 18 10.22 -38.34 -11.59
CA GLN A 18 9.33 -37.48 -10.80
C GLN A 18 9.72 -35.99 -10.84
N ARG A 19 11.00 -35.67 -11.10
CA ARG A 19 11.46 -34.28 -11.24
C ARG A 19 11.12 -33.65 -12.59
N GLU A 20 10.95 -34.46 -13.62
CA GLU A 20 10.73 -34.05 -15.01
C GLU A 20 9.28 -34.25 -15.45
N LEU A 21 8.39 -34.70 -14.58
CA LEU A 21 7.00 -35.02 -14.93
C LEU A 21 6.02 -34.19 -14.11
N ALA A 22 5.08 -33.56 -14.79
CA ALA A 22 3.89 -32.96 -14.21
C ALA A 22 2.69 -33.82 -14.57
N LEU A 23 1.95 -34.26 -13.55
CA LEU A 23 0.68 -34.96 -13.72
C LEU A 23 -0.46 -33.95 -13.67
N TYR A 24 -1.43 -34.09 -14.57
CA TYR A 24 -2.66 -33.32 -14.56
C TYR A 24 -3.87 -34.25 -14.64
N GLU A 25 -4.90 -33.95 -13.88
CA GLU A 25 -6.23 -34.59 -13.93
C GLU A 25 -7.25 -33.55 -14.39
N ASP A 26 -7.96 -33.81 -15.50
CA ASP A 26 -8.93 -32.88 -16.11
C ASP A 26 -8.35 -31.45 -16.31
N GLY A 27 -7.04 -31.37 -16.64
CA GLY A 27 -6.31 -30.12 -16.86
C GLY A 27 -5.86 -29.40 -15.58
N VAL A 28 -6.11 -29.97 -14.39
CA VAL A 28 -5.66 -29.46 -13.09
C VAL A 28 -4.39 -30.17 -12.67
N PHE A 29 -3.36 -29.41 -12.27
CA PHE A 29 -2.08 -29.98 -11.85
C PHE A 29 -2.20 -30.77 -10.53
N CYS A 30 -1.74 -32.03 -10.57
CA CYS A 30 -1.69 -32.94 -9.43
C CYS A 30 -0.29 -32.89 -8.79
N PRO A 31 -0.14 -32.33 -7.56
CA PRO A 31 1.17 -32.17 -6.93
C PRO A 31 1.80 -33.47 -6.44
N THR A 32 0.98 -34.50 -6.22
CA THR A 32 1.42 -35.82 -5.72
C THR A 32 0.62 -36.90 -6.41
N LEU A 33 1.26 -38.00 -6.77
CA LEU A 33 0.58 -39.20 -7.24
C LEU A 33 0.07 -39.97 -6.01
N ILE A 34 -1.26 -40.11 -5.87
CA ILE A 34 -1.92 -40.89 -4.82
C ILE A 34 -2.58 -42.13 -5.43
N PHE A 35 -3.03 -43.06 -4.59
CA PHE A 35 -3.59 -44.33 -5.05
C PHE A 35 -4.87 -44.14 -5.88
N GLU A 36 -5.70 -43.18 -5.50
CA GLU A 36 -6.93 -42.80 -6.21
C GLU A 36 -6.64 -42.37 -7.65
N HIS A 37 -5.52 -41.67 -7.89
CA HIS A 37 -5.09 -41.33 -9.24
C HIS A 37 -4.74 -42.58 -10.05
N LEU A 38 -4.11 -43.60 -9.44
CA LEU A 38 -3.77 -44.84 -10.13
C LEU A 38 -5.01 -45.70 -10.45
N GLU A 39 -5.98 -45.75 -9.54
CA GLU A 39 -7.26 -46.42 -9.80
C GLU A 39 -8.03 -45.72 -10.92
N LEU A 40 -8.09 -44.39 -10.88
CA LEU A 40 -8.79 -43.61 -11.89
C LEU A 40 -8.07 -43.68 -13.24
N LEU A 41 -6.74 -43.64 -13.27
CA LEU A 41 -5.94 -43.80 -14.48
C LEU A 41 -6.11 -45.20 -15.11
N ALA A 42 -6.30 -46.24 -14.29
CA ALA A 42 -6.62 -47.58 -14.78
C ALA A 42 -8.00 -47.65 -15.47
N LYS A 43 -8.99 -46.90 -14.97
CA LYS A 43 -10.38 -46.91 -15.45
C LYS A 43 -10.63 -45.89 -16.57
N ARG A 44 -10.01 -44.70 -16.48
CA ARG A 44 -10.22 -43.52 -17.32
C ARG A 44 -8.89 -42.79 -17.59
N PRO A 45 -7.96 -43.40 -18.34
CA PRO A 45 -6.67 -42.78 -18.66
C PRO A 45 -6.79 -41.46 -19.43
N GLU A 46 -7.88 -41.25 -20.17
CA GLU A 46 -8.15 -40.04 -20.96
C GLU A 46 -8.26 -38.75 -20.13
N LYS A 47 -8.54 -38.86 -18.82
CA LYS A 47 -8.58 -37.72 -17.90
C LYS A 47 -7.20 -37.23 -17.49
N PHE A 48 -6.17 -38.06 -17.68
CA PHE A 48 -4.83 -37.76 -17.22
C PHE A 48 -3.96 -37.27 -18.37
N THR A 49 -3.29 -36.14 -18.16
CA THR A 49 -2.23 -35.65 -19.05
C THR A 49 -0.93 -35.66 -18.28
N VAL A 50 0.14 -36.12 -18.92
CA VAL A 50 1.48 -36.14 -18.36
C VAL A 50 2.35 -35.25 -19.22
N GLU A 51 2.83 -34.15 -18.63
CA GLU A 51 3.76 -33.25 -19.29
C GLU A 51 5.16 -33.56 -18.81
N ARG A 52 6.03 -33.99 -19.74
CA ARG A 52 7.45 -34.13 -19.44
C ARG A 52 8.16 -32.81 -19.71
N TYR A 53 8.82 -32.26 -18.70
CA TYR A 53 9.65 -31.07 -18.81
C TYR A 53 11.09 -31.41 -18.41
N GLN A 54 12.03 -31.11 -19.30
CA GLN A 54 13.44 -31.29 -19.01
C GLN A 54 13.98 -30.02 -18.32
N ILE A 55 14.52 -30.19 -17.10
CA ILE A 55 15.28 -29.14 -16.42
C ILE A 55 16.76 -29.35 -16.75
N ALA A 56 17.16 -28.87 -17.92
CA ALA A 56 18.55 -28.93 -18.39
C ALA A 56 18.97 -27.57 -18.97
N GLY A 57 20.29 -27.36 -19.09
CA GLY A 57 20.86 -26.13 -19.63
C GLY A 57 20.40 -24.89 -18.85
N MET A 58 19.95 -23.87 -19.56
CA MET A 58 19.51 -22.61 -18.96
C MET A 58 18.36 -22.77 -17.95
N ARG A 59 17.43 -23.70 -18.17
CA ARG A 59 16.32 -23.93 -17.22
C ARG A 59 16.83 -24.42 -15.87
N PHE A 60 17.91 -25.20 -15.85
CA PHE A 60 18.55 -25.62 -14.60
C PHE A 60 19.22 -24.45 -13.90
N ALA A 61 19.98 -23.61 -14.62
CA ALA A 61 20.60 -22.41 -14.05
C ALA A 61 19.57 -21.45 -13.44
N VAL A 62 18.44 -21.23 -14.12
CA VAL A 62 17.33 -20.42 -13.62
C VAL A 62 16.67 -21.07 -12.40
N PHE A 63 16.46 -22.39 -12.42
CA PHE A 63 15.91 -23.15 -11.28
C PHE A 63 16.80 -23.05 -10.03
N GLU A 64 18.12 -23.17 -10.17
CA GLU A 64 19.03 -22.97 -9.05
C GLU A 64 18.97 -21.55 -8.49
N LYS A 65 18.90 -20.54 -9.36
CA LYS A 65 18.76 -19.16 -8.92
C LYS A 65 17.43 -18.90 -8.20
N TYR A 66 16.33 -19.51 -8.63
CA TYR A 66 15.07 -19.46 -7.89
C TYR A 66 15.23 -19.97 -6.46
N LEU A 67 15.84 -21.15 -6.30
CA LEU A 67 16.06 -21.75 -4.98
C LEU A 67 16.97 -20.89 -4.10
N GLN A 68 18.08 -20.39 -4.65
CA GLN A 68 19.04 -19.59 -3.91
C GLN A 68 18.49 -18.21 -3.54
N SER A 69 17.95 -17.47 -4.51
CA SER A 69 17.62 -16.05 -4.33
C SER A 69 16.23 -15.77 -3.77
N ILE A 70 15.28 -16.69 -3.96
CA ILE A 70 13.90 -16.51 -3.45
C ILE A 70 13.63 -17.41 -2.25
N ILE A 71 14.05 -18.68 -2.31
CA ILE A 71 13.73 -19.66 -1.27
C ILE A 71 14.82 -19.75 -0.18
N GLY A 72 16.07 -19.39 -0.49
CA GLY A 72 17.21 -19.55 0.41
C GLY A 72 17.64 -21.00 0.59
N LYS A 73 17.42 -21.86 -0.42
CA LYS A 73 17.78 -23.29 -0.39
C LYS A 73 18.86 -23.62 -1.43
N VAL A 74 19.70 -24.59 -1.09
CA VAL A 74 20.65 -25.19 -2.03
C VAL A 74 19.93 -26.27 -2.86
N CYS A 75 20.23 -26.30 -4.16
CA CYS A 75 19.71 -27.32 -5.05
C CYS A 75 20.19 -28.70 -4.59
N SER A 76 19.28 -29.66 -4.51
CA SER A 76 19.58 -31.04 -4.10
C SER A 76 18.87 -32.04 -5.00
N GLN A 77 19.25 -33.31 -4.89
CA GLN A 77 18.55 -34.39 -5.60
C GLN A 77 17.08 -34.62 -5.14
N LYS A 78 16.56 -33.89 -4.16
CA LYS A 78 15.15 -34.00 -3.77
C LYS A 78 14.32 -32.80 -4.17
N THR A 79 14.93 -31.78 -4.75
CA THR A 79 14.25 -30.51 -5.03
C THR A 79 13.45 -30.56 -6.32
N THR A 80 12.22 -30.07 -6.26
CA THR A 80 11.21 -30.08 -7.34
C THR A 80 10.77 -28.65 -7.68
N LEU A 81 10.09 -28.45 -8.82
CA LEU A 81 9.49 -27.15 -9.15
C LEU A 81 8.51 -26.66 -8.07
N LEU A 82 7.85 -27.58 -7.36
CA LEU A 82 6.91 -27.27 -6.29
C LEU A 82 7.57 -26.65 -5.07
N ASP A 83 8.86 -26.90 -4.84
CA ASP A 83 9.62 -26.25 -3.77
C ASP A 83 9.80 -24.74 -4.01
N ILE A 84 9.62 -24.28 -5.26
CA ILE A 84 9.62 -22.86 -5.62
C ILE A 84 8.19 -22.32 -5.71
N VAL A 85 7.30 -23.03 -6.40
CA VAL A 85 5.92 -22.55 -6.65
C VAL A 85 5.10 -22.48 -5.36
N ARG A 86 5.23 -23.44 -4.43
CA ARG A 86 4.45 -23.42 -3.18
C ARG A 86 4.77 -22.19 -2.32
N PRO A 87 6.04 -21.82 -2.06
CA PRO A 87 6.35 -20.57 -1.38
C PRO A 87 5.85 -19.32 -2.11
N LEU A 88 5.96 -19.25 -3.43
CA LEU A 88 5.42 -18.13 -4.21
C LEU A 88 3.89 -18.02 -4.09
N ALA A 89 3.18 -19.13 -4.16
CA ALA A 89 1.73 -19.17 -3.96
C ALA A 89 1.34 -18.77 -2.52
N LYS A 90 2.10 -19.22 -1.51
CA LYS A 90 1.91 -18.82 -0.11
C LYS A 90 2.16 -17.31 0.07
N PHE A 91 3.20 -16.78 -0.55
CA PHE A 91 3.49 -15.35 -0.57
C PHE A 91 2.29 -14.58 -1.15
N MET A 92 1.80 -14.95 -2.32
CA MET A 92 0.64 -14.28 -2.93
C MET A 92 -0.62 -14.34 -2.05
N LYS A 93 -0.90 -15.48 -1.43
CA LYS A 93 -2.03 -15.63 -0.49
C LYS A 93 -1.87 -14.81 0.79
N SER A 94 -0.64 -14.52 1.21
CA SER A 94 -0.36 -13.69 2.39
C SER A 94 -0.54 -12.19 2.15
N LEU A 95 -0.59 -11.76 0.88
CA LEU A 95 -0.76 -10.35 0.54
C LEU A 95 -2.20 -9.89 0.80
N PRO A 96 -2.40 -8.65 1.28
CA PRO A 96 -3.71 -8.04 1.39
C PRO A 96 -4.45 -8.03 0.06
N VAL A 97 -5.78 -8.09 0.12
CA VAL A 97 -6.65 -8.00 -1.05
C VAL A 97 -6.33 -6.73 -1.86
N TYR A 98 -6.03 -5.61 -1.20
CA TYR A 98 -5.58 -4.39 -1.88
C TYR A 98 -4.43 -4.63 -2.86
N THR A 99 -3.36 -5.29 -2.42
CA THR A 99 -2.19 -5.59 -3.25
C THR A 99 -2.55 -6.46 -4.47
N GLN A 100 -3.56 -7.32 -4.33
CA GLN A 100 -4.00 -8.22 -5.40
C GLN A 100 -4.73 -7.47 -6.53
N TYR A 101 -5.37 -6.34 -6.25
CA TYR A 101 -6.21 -5.62 -7.23
C TYR A 101 -5.69 -4.22 -7.60
N THR A 102 -4.76 -3.64 -6.82
CA THR A 102 -4.28 -2.28 -7.07
C THR A 102 -3.54 -2.15 -8.41
N THR A 103 -3.72 -1.02 -9.08
CA THR A 103 -2.97 -0.62 -10.29
C THR A 103 -1.81 0.32 -9.98
N ALA A 104 -1.61 0.70 -8.71
CA ALA A 104 -0.52 1.55 -8.25
C ALA A 104 0.81 0.78 -8.12
N LEU A 105 1.14 -0.02 -9.14
CA LEU A 105 2.35 -0.85 -9.23
C LEU A 105 2.95 -0.65 -10.63
N SER A 106 4.23 -0.95 -10.79
CA SER A 106 4.86 -1.00 -12.12
C SER A 106 4.18 -2.04 -13.02
N ALA A 107 4.21 -1.80 -14.34
CA ALA A 107 3.57 -2.66 -15.32
C ALA A 107 4.09 -4.11 -15.25
N GLU A 108 5.40 -4.27 -15.02
CA GLU A 108 6.02 -5.58 -14.85
C GLU A 108 5.55 -6.27 -13.57
N THR A 109 5.39 -5.53 -12.46
CA THR A 109 4.88 -6.08 -11.21
C THR A 109 3.42 -6.51 -11.31
N VAL A 110 2.59 -5.76 -12.04
CA VAL A 110 1.22 -6.15 -12.38
C VAL A 110 1.22 -7.47 -13.18
N ALA A 111 2.05 -7.56 -14.22
CA ALA A 111 2.17 -8.77 -15.03
C ALA A 111 2.67 -9.98 -14.22
N VAL A 112 3.64 -9.78 -13.31
CA VAL A 112 4.17 -10.84 -12.43
C VAL A 112 3.08 -11.33 -11.49
N ARG A 113 2.31 -10.42 -10.89
CA ARG A 113 1.16 -10.77 -10.05
C ARG A 113 0.13 -11.60 -10.81
N GLU A 114 -0.24 -11.18 -12.02
CA GLU A 114 -1.20 -11.89 -12.86
C GLU A 114 -0.71 -13.29 -13.23
N ALA A 115 0.57 -13.43 -13.63
CA ALA A 115 1.20 -14.71 -13.89
C ALA A 115 1.13 -15.65 -12.67
N LEU A 116 1.43 -15.14 -11.47
CA LEU A 116 1.37 -15.93 -10.24
C LEU A 116 -0.05 -16.36 -9.85
N ILE A 117 -1.07 -15.56 -10.17
CA ILE A 117 -2.48 -15.88 -9.86
C ILE A 117 -3.07 -16.86 -10.88
N GLN A 118 -2.74 -16.72 -12.16
CA GLN A 118 -3.34 -17.49 -13.26
C GLN A 118 -2.60 -18.79 -13.60
N ALA A 119 -1.43 -19.04 -13.01
CA ALA A 119 -0.60 -20.19 -13.33
C ALA A 119 -1.30 -21.54 -13.10
N LYS A 120 -1.41 -22.32 -14.17
CA LYS A 120 -1.93 -23.71 -14.16
C LYS A 120 -0.82 -24.75 -14.09
N SER A 121 0.39 -24.40 -14.55
CA SER A 121 1.54 -25.31 -14.64
C SER A 121 2.78 -24.68 -13.97
N PRO A 122 3.44 -25.38 -13.04
CA PRO A 122 4.68 -24.92 -12.42
C PRO A 122 5.81 -24.63 -13.42
N SER A 123 5.94 -25.44 -14.46
CA SER A 123 7.01 -25.27 -15.47
C SER A 123 6.73 -24.05 -16.35
N GLN A 124 5.49 -23.88 -16.79
CA GLN A 124 5.08 -22.72 -17.59
C GLN A 124 5.22 -21.42 -16.79
N LEU A 125 4.84 -21.44 -15.50
CA LEU A 125 4.99 -20.28 -14.63
C LEU A 125 6.46 -19.83 -14.54
N LEU A 126 7.36 -20.75 -14.18
CA LEU A 126 8.75 -20.40 -13.85
C LEU A 126 9.61 -20.10 -15.09
N PHE A 127 9.37 -20.77 -16.22
CA PHE A 127 10.25 -20.67 -17.39
C PHE A 127 9.66 -19.86 -18.54
N VAL A 128 8.36 -19.55 -18.52
CA VAL A 128 7.69 -18.82 -19.60
C VAL A 128 7.01 -17.56 -19.05
N GLN A 129 6.03 -17.72 -18.17
CA GLN A 129 5.16 -16.61 -17.75
C GLN A 129 5.91 -15.56 -16.91
N LEU A 130 6.69 -15.96 -15.91
CA LEU A 130 7.46 -15.01 -15.10
C LEU A 130 8.56 -14.28 -15.89
N PRO A 131 9.38 -14.96 -16.72
CA PRO A 131 10.33 -14.25 -17.60
C PRO A 131 9.64 -13.23 -18.49
N MET A 132 8.55 -13.61 -19.15
CA MET A 132 7.77 -12.71 -20.02
C MET A 132 7.17 -11.53 -19.24
N ALA A 133 6.61 -11.78 -18.06
CA ALA A 133 6.07 -10.73 -17.19
C ALA A 133 7.14 -9.72 -16.73
N CYS A 134 8.39 -10.16 -16.56
CA CYS A 134 9.52 -9.30 -16.26
C CYS A 134 10.16 -8.62 -17.49
N GLY A 135 9.63 -8.82 -18.69
CA GLY A 135 10.14 -8.24 -19.94
C GLY A 135 11.24 -9.05 -20.64
N TYR A 136 11.44 -10.32 -20.27
CA TYR A 136 12.42 -11.22 -20.87
C TYR A 136 11.75 -12.26 -21.79
N LYS A 137 12.53 -12.88 -22.67
CA LYS A 137 12.06 -14.03 -23.46
C LYS A 137 11.91 -15.26 -22.57
N SER A 138 11.03 -16.19 -22.95
CA SER A 138 10.89 -17.49 -22.28
C SER A 138 12.21 -18.27 -22.32
N PHE A 139 12.58 -18.94 -21.22
CA PHE A 139 13.78 -19.76 -21.15
C PHE A 139 13.55 -21.15 -21.75
N LYS A 140 14.31 -21.47 -22.79
CA LYS A 140 14.38 -22.78 -23.43
C LYS A 140 15.60 -23.55 -22.94
N VAL A 141 15.60 -24.86 -23.11
CA VAL A 141 16.71 -25.74 -22.69
C VAL A 141 18.00 -25.41 -23.44
N ALA A 142 17.90 -24.99 -24.71
CA ALA A 142 19.03 -24.70 -25.59
C ALA A 142 19.69 -23.32 -25.38
N ASP A 143 19.14 -22.47 -24.50
CA ASP A 143 19.70 -21.15 -24.23
C ASP A 143 21.03 -21.30 -23.42
N VAL A 144 21.99 -20.39 -23.63
CA VAL A 144 23.34 -20.50 -23.03
C VAL A 144 23.74 -19.24 -22.23
N ASP A 145 22.96 -18.16 -22.29
CA ASP A 145 23.35 -16.87 -21.70
C ASP A 145 22.97 -16.76 -20.21
N SER A 146 23.94 -17.10 -19.35
CA SER A 146 23.79 -17.04 -17.90
C SER A 146 23.54 -15.61 -17.36
N ARG A 147 23.95 -14.55 -18.06
CA ARG A 147 23.74 -13.16 -17.61
C ARG A 147 22.26 -12.78 -17.63
N LEU A 148 21.51 -13.26 -18.62
CA LEU A 148 20.07 -13.02 -18.71
C LEU A 148 19.32 -13.60 -17.51
N SER A 149 19.71 -14.77 -17.01
CA SER A 149 19.10 -15.35 -15.80
C SER A 149 19.31 -14.48 -14.57
N GLU A 150 20.46 -13.81 -14.46
CA GLU A 150 20.80 -12.93 -13.34
C GLU A 150 19.99 -11.64 -13.34
N GLN A 151 19.88 -11.01 -14.51
CA GLN A 151 19.09 -9.79 -14.69
C GLN A 151 17.60 -10.06 -14.46
N PHE A 152 17.11 -11.18 -15.01
CA PHE A 152 15.75 -11.67 -14.76
C PHE A 152 15.47 -11.83 -13.26
N MET A 153 16.34 -12.53 -12.53
CA MET A 153 16.14 -12.78 -11.10
C MET A 153 16.15 -11.49 -10.28
N LYS A 154 17.04 -10.54 -10.60
CA LYS A 154 17.04 -9.21 -9.97
C LYS A 154 15.70 -8.48 -10.19
N LYS A 155 15.19 -8.48 -11.42
CA LYS A 155 13.91 -7.85 -11.77
C LYS A 155 12.73 -8.53 -11.06
N LEU A 156 12.69 -9.86 -11.03
CA LEU A 156 11.64 -10.59 -10.32
C LEU A 156 11.64 -10.28 -8.81
N ILE A 157 12.82 -10.24 -8.17
CA ILE A 157 12.93 -9.88 -6.75
C ILE A 157 12.44 -8.46 -6.51
N GLN A 158 12.74 -7.52 -7.43
CA GLN A 158 12.21 -6.16 -7.35
C GLN A 158 10.68 -6.16 -7.40
N CYS A 159 10.07 -6.88 -8.34
CA CYS A 159 8.61 -6.99 -8.43
C CYS A 159 7.98 -7.61 -7.17
N LEU A 160 8.57 -8.68 -6.63
CA LEU A 160 8.08 -9.31 -5.40
C LEU A 160 8.20 -8.38 -4.18
N ARG A 161 9.27 -7.58 -4.09
CA ARG A 161 9.42 -6.56 -3.03
C ARG A 161 8.39 -5.44 -3.19
N GLU A 162 8.12 -5.01 -4.41
CA GLU A 162 7.08 -4.01 -4.70
C GLU A 162 5.70 -4.51 -4.24
N LEU A 163 5.33 -5.76 -4.58
CA LEU A 163 4.10 -6.39 -4.07
C LEU A 163 4.06 -6.42 -2.55
N LYS A 164 5.15 -6.83 -1.90
CA LYS A 164 5.23 -6.88 -0.43
C LYS A 164 5.01 -5.51 0.22
N ASN A 165 5.53 -4.45 -0.39
CA ASN A 165 5.51 -3.09 0.15
C ASN A 165 4.29 -2.26 -0.31
N ALA A 166 3.48 -2.77 -1.25
CA ALA A 166 2.34 -2.03 -1.79
C ALA A 166 1.37 -1.54 -0.72
N TYR A 167 1.14 -2.35 0.33
CA TYR A 167 0.22 -1.98 1.41
C TYR A 167 0.79 -0.91 2.34
N SER A 168 2.06 -1.00 2.72
CA SER A 168 2.69 0.05 3.53
C SER A 168 2.76 1.37 2.75
N GLN A 169 3.03 1.32 1.44
CA GLN A 169 2.99 2.50 0.58
C GLN A 169 1.58 3.12 0.50
N LEU A 170 0.51 2.31 0.47
CA LEU A 170 -0.86 2.82 0.55
C LEU A 170 -1.08 3.61 1.84
N LEU A 171 -0.68 3.07 2.99
CA LEU A 171 -0.84 3.74 4.28
C LEU A 171 0.00 5.03 4.36
N GLU A 172 1.23 5.01 3.83
CA GLU A 172 2.07 6.20 3.77
C GLU A 172 1.45 7.30 2.90
N GLN A 173 0.94 6.94 1.71
CA GLN A 173 0.21 7.88 0.84
C GLN A 173 -1.03 8.45 1.55
N PHE A 174 -1.80 7.60 2.23
CA PHE A 174 -2.98 8.03 2.96
C PHE A 174 -2.64 8.95 4.14
N SER A 175 -1.55 8.70 4.86
CA SER A 175 -1.03 9.61 5.89
C SER A 175 -0.69 10.99 5.33
N ARG A 176 -0.03 11.06 4.17
CA ARG A 176 0.29 12.33 3.49
C ARG A 176 -0.98 13.08 3.08
N LEU A 177 -1.95 12.39 2.51
CA LEU A 177 -3.26 12.97 2.16
C LEU A 177 -3.99 13.50 3.39
N LEU A 178 -3.92 12.79 4.52
CA LEU A 178 -4.49 13.24 5.78
C LEU A 178 -3.80 14.52 6.30
N CYS A 179 -2.46 14.59 6.26
CA CYS A 179 -1.72 15.80 6.60
C CYS A 179 -2.16 16.99 5.74
N GLU A 180 -2.19 16.81 4.42
CA GLU A 180 -2.58 17.84 3.46
C GLU A 180 -4.02 18.31 3.70
N ALA A 181 -4.96 17.37 3.80
CA ALA A 181 -6.37 17.65 4.04
C ALA A 181 -6.60 18.41 5.34
N LEU A 182 -5.76 18.22 6.36
CA LEU A 182 -5.84 18.89 7.66
C LEU A 182 -4.89 20.09 7.81
N LYS A 183 -4.21 20.49 6.72
CA LYS A 183 -3.22 21.59 6.70
C LYS A 183 -2.16 21.42 7.79
N LEU A 184 -1.54 20.24 7.84
CA LEU A 184 -0.41 19.88 8.71
C LEU A 184 0.84 19.63 7.86
N GLU A 185 2.01 19.63 8.48
CA GLU A 185 3.27 19.35 7.79
C GLU A 185 3.23 17.93 7.17
N PRO A 186 3.64 17.77 5.89
CA PRO A 186 3.70 16.46 5.26
C PRO A 186 4.86 15.63 5.83
N GLY A 187 4.69 14.30 5.88
CA GLY A 187 5.77 13.37 6.26
C GLY A 187 6.02 13.27 7.77
N LEU A 188 5.08 13.72 8.60
CA LEU A 188 5.15 13.52 10.04
C LEU A 188 5.07 12.02 10.41
N ASP A 189 5.79 11.64 11.46
CA ASP A 189 5.59 10.36 12.12
C ASP A 189 4.13 10.24 12.62
N LEU A 190 3.55 9.06 12.54
CA LEU A 190 2.13 8.85 12.87
C LEU A 190 1.79 9.23 14.32
N SER A 191 2.71 9.03 15.26
CA SER A 191 2.51 9.38 16.67
C SER A 191 2.43 10.90 16.86
N ILE A 192 3.30 11.63 16.16
CA ILE A 192 3.32 13.10 16.14
C ILE A 192 2.05 13.62 15.47
N LEU A 193 1.71 13.08 14.29
CA LEU A 193 0.51 13.44 13.54
C LEU A 193 -0.75 13.28 14.40
N ARG A 194 -0.92 12.12 15.03
CA ARG A 194 -2.05 11.82 15.91
C ARG A 194 -2.14 12.81 17.07
N THR A 195 -1.01 13.16 17.68
CA THR A 195 -0.95 14.13 18.78
C THR A 195 -1.34 15.54 18.32
N GLN A 196 -0.84 15.99 17.17
CA GLN A 196 -1.19 17.30 16.61
C GLN A 196 -2.68 17.40 16.27
N ILE A 197 -3.23 16.37 15.62
CA ILE A 197 -4.67 16.29 15.30
C ILE A 197 -5.51 16.37 16.56
N LYS A 198 -5.16 15.61 17.61
CA LYS A 198 -5.87 15.63 18.89
C LYS A 198 -5.83 17.01 19.55
N ASN A 199 -4.69 17.70 19.51
CA ASN A 199 -4.55 19.03 20.09
C ASN A 199 -5.35 20.09 19.32
N ARG A 200 -5.36 20.01 17.99
CA ARG A 200 -5.98 21.00 17.10
C ARG A 200 -7.50 20.86 16.99
N PHE A 201 -7.99 19.62 16.96
CA PHE A 201 -9.41 19.32 16.72
C PHE A 201 -10.10 18.65 17.91
N GLY A 202 -9.47 18.68 19.10
CA GLY A 202 -10.01 18.13 20.34
C GLY A 202 -11.32 18.80 20.75
N ASN A 203 -12.31 17.99 21.15
CA ASN A 203 -13.64 18.40 21.62
C ASN A 203 -14.52 19.12 20.58
N LEU A 204 -14.08 19.23 19.31
CA LEU A 204 -14.89 19.90 18.27
C LEU A 204 -16.20 19.17 17.97
N GLU A 205 -16.27 17.86 18.27
CA GLU A 205 -17.47 17.06 18.07
C GLU A 205 -18.68 17.52 18.90
N GLN A 206 -18.47 18.34 19.93
CA GLN A 206 -19.53 18.93 20.76
C GLN A 206 -20.27 20.09 20.05
N TYR A 207 -19.71 20.61 18.96
CA TYR A 207 -20.18 21.82 18.28
C TYR A 207 -20.87 21.52 16.94
N THR A 208 -21.20 20.26 16.66
CA THR A 208 -21.92 19.87 15.46
C THR A 208 -22.97 18.80 15.75
N VAL A 209 -24.11 18.86 15.04
CA VAL A 209 -25.21 17.91 15.16
C VAL A 209 -25.11 16.76 14.14
N ASP A 210 -24.17 16.83 13.19
CA ASP A 210 -23.93 15.80 12.19
C ASP A 210 -23.23 14.58 12.81
N LYS A 211 -24.04 13.71 13.44
CA LYS A 211 -23.59 12.54 14.18
C LYS A 211 -22.87 11.51 13.30
N GLU A 212 -23.36 11.32 12.08
CA GLU A 212 -22.89 10.26 11.18
C GLU A 212 -21.71 10.69 10.29
N GLY A 213 -21.62 11.98 9.97
CA GLY A 213 -20.50 12.56 9.24
C GLY A 213 -19.45 13.14 10.19
N LEU A 214 -19.58 14.42 10.50
CA LEU A 214 -18.51 15.20 11.13
C LEU A 214 -18.18 14.75 12.57
N VAL A 215 -19.17 14.44 13.41
CA VAL A 215 -18.93 13.90 14.76
C VAL A 215 -18.18 12.57 14.68
N ALA A 216 -18.63 11.66 13.81
CA ALA A 216 -17.98 10.36 13.64
C ALA A 216 -16.54 10.50 13.15
N PHE A 217 -16.29 11.43 12.21
CA PHE A 217 -14.96 11.74 11.72
C PHE A 217 -14.04 12.26 12.82
N ILE A 218 -14.47 13.27 13.58
CA ILE A 218 -13.70 13.85 14.69
C ILE A 218 -13.40 12.79 15.75
N ARG A 219 -14.40 11.97 16.11
CA ARG A 219 -14.19 10.87 17.06
C ARG A 219 -13.18 9.84 16.55
N ARG A 220 -13.17 9.54 15.25
CA ARG A 220 -12.16 8.64 14.64
C ARG A 220 -10.76 9.26 14.67
N LEU A 221 -10.65 10.55 14.37
CA LEU A 221 -9.38 11.28 14.49
C LEU A 221 -8.83 11.26 15.93
N GLN A 222 -9.70 11.38 16.93
CA GLN A 222 -9.32 11.37 18.35
C GLN A 222 -9.24 9.97 18.98
N ASN A 223 -9.60 8.93 18.23
CA ASN A 223 -9.77 7.58 18.75
C ASN A 223 -8.47 7.01 19.33
N LYS A 224 -8.57 6.32 20.46
CA LYS A 224 -7.47 5.51 21.00
C LYS A 224 -7.48 4.13 20.34
N GLN A 225 -6.31 3.66 19.94
CA GLN A 225 -6.06 2.39 19.26
C GLN A 225 -4.72 1.88 19.79
N GLU A 226 -4.52 0.56 19.69
CA GLU A 226 -3.33 -0.11 20.21
C GLU A 226 -2.04 0.38 19.54
N THR A 227 -2.09 0.62 18.22
CA THR A 227 -0.97 1.17 17.45
C THR A 227 -1.39 2.41 16.65
N ASP A 228 -0.41 3.23 16.26
CA ASP A 228 -0.65 4.39 15.41
C ASP A 228 -1.03 4.00 13.97
N GLU A 229 -0.56 2.85 13.49
CA GLU A 229 -0.99 2.27 12.21
C GLU A 229 -2.46 1.86 12.27
N ALA A 230 -2.90 1.17 13.33
CA ALA A 230 -4.31 0.80 13.53
C ALA A 230 -5.21 2.05 13.66
N TRP A 231 -4.69 3.13 14.25
CA TRP A 231 -5.37 4.43 14.25
C TRP A 231 -5.59 4.96 12.83
N LEU A 232 -4.53 5.00 12.01
CA LEU A 232 -4.63 5.46 10.62
C LEU A 232 -5.59 4.58 9.80
N GLU A 233 -5.48 3.26 9.94
CA GLU A 233 -6.39 2.31 9.32
C GLU A 233 -7.85 2.53 9.75
N SER A 234 -8.09 2.91 11.00
CA SER A 234 -9.45 3.19 11.49
C SER A 234 -10.08 4.42 10.84
N ILE A 235 -9.28 5.45 10.57
CA ILE A 235 -9.71 6.66 9.84
C ILE A 235 -9.99 6.30 8.39
N ALA A 236 -9.06 5.61 7.75
CA ALA A 236 -9.20 5.13 6.39
C ALA A 236 -10.46 4.26 6.24
N THR A 237 -10.67 3.30 7.15
CA THR A 237 -11.85 2.41 7.16
C THR A 237 -13.15 3.19 7.23
N PHE A 238 -13.22 4.21 8.07
CA PHE A 238 -14.40 5.05 8.18
C PHE A 238 -14.72 5.78 6.87
N LEU A 239 -13.69 6.30 6.20
CA LEU A 239 -13.83 7.06 4.96
C LEU A 239 -14.16 6.13 3.77
N GLY A 240 -13.39 5.06 3.58
CA GLY A 240 -13.57 4.08 2.50
C GLY A 240 -14.65 3.03 2.73
N LYS A 241 -15.31 3.02 3.91
CA LYS A 241 -16.33 2.06 4.36
C LYS A 241 -15.87 0.59 4.43
N LEU A 242 -14.57 0.33 4.27
CA LEU A 242 -13.96 -0.99 4.29
C LEU A 242 -12.51 -0.85 4.79
N PRO A 243 -11.91 -1.85 5.46
CA PRO A 243 -10.50 -1.78 5.85
C PRO A 243 -9.57 -1.58 4.64
N PRO A 244 -8.50 -0.76 4.77
CA PRO A 244 -7.56 -0.49 3.67
C PRO A 244 -6.94 -1.74 3.05
N SER A 245 -6.70 -2.76 3.86
CA SER A 245 -6.20 -4.07 3.41
C SER A 245 -7.11 -4.77 2.40
N LYS A 246 -8.38 -4.37 2.33
CA LYS A 246 -9.41 -4.88 1.41
C LYS A 246 -9.82 -3.90 0.32
N TRP A 247 -9.15 -2.76 0.22
CA TRP A 247 -9.53 -1.75 -0.76
C TRP A 247 -9.35 -2.19 -2.20
N ARG A 248 -10.23 -1.64 -3.02
CA ARG A 248 -10.13 -1.55 -4.48
C ARG A 248 -10.09 -0.08 -4.85
N THR A 249 -9.92 0.21 -6.14
CA THR A 249 -9.87 1.58 -6.65
C THR A 249 -11.06 2.42 -6.20
N GLU A 250 -12.26 1.85 -6.21
CA GLU A 250 -13.50 2.51 -5.76
C GLU A 250 -13.46 2.95 -4.28
N HIS A 251 -12.99 2.07 -3.39
CA HIS A 251 -12.90 2.37 -1.96
C HIS A 251 -11.86 3.45 -1.67
N ARG A 252 -10.74 3.44 -2.40
CA ARG A 252 -9.71 4.47 -2.30
C ARG A 252 -10.25 5.83 -2.74
N GLN A 253 -10.87 5.90 -3.93
CA GLN A 253 -11.46 7.14 -4.45
C GLN A 253 -12.54 7.69 -3.50
N GLN A 254 -13.36 6.81 -2.94
CA GLN A 254 -14.36 7.19 -1.94
C GLN A 254 -13.71 7.76 -0.67
N ALA A 255 -12.63 7.15 -0.19
CA ALA A 255 -11.92 7.63 0.98
C ALA A 255 -11.31 9.02 0.75
N GLU A 256 -10.69 9.24 -0.42
CA GLU A 256 -10.09 10.52 -0.82
C GLU A 256 -11.16 11.63 -0.93
N TYR A 257 -12.28 11.36 -1.59
CA TYR A 257 -13.40 12.30 -1.71
C TYR A 257 -13.95 12.70 -0.32
N ARG A 258 -14.27 11.70 0.51
CA ARG A 258 -14.84 11.95 1.85
C ARG A 258 -13.85 12.63 2.78
N LEU A 259 -12.55 12.37 2.62
CA LEU A 259 -11.51 13.06 3.37
C LEU A 259 -11.53 14.55 3.06
N ALA A 260 -11.56 14.93 1.78
CA ALA A 260 -11.61 16.32 1.35
C ALA A 260 -12.89 17.03 1.82
N GLU A 261 -14.04 16.37 1.69
CA GLU A 261 -15.34 16.92 2.14
C GLU A 261 -15.35 17.15 3.65
N LEU A 262 -15.01 16.13 4.44
CA LEU A 262 -15.07 16.21 5.91
C LEU A 262 -13.97 17.09 6.49
N SER A 263 -12.80 17.17 5.86
CA SER A 263 -11.74 18.07 6.29
C SER A 263 -12.11 19.54 6.06
N HIS A 264 -12.77 19.86 4.95
CA HIS A 264 -13.29 21.20 4.71
C HIS A 264 -14.29 21.60 5.79
N ARG A 265 -15.28 20.74 6.05
CA ARG A 265 -16.30 20.97 7.09
C ARG A 265 -15.69 21.06 8.50
N LEU A 266 -14.66 20.27 8.78
CA LEU A 266 -13.92 20.33 10.05
C LEU A 266 -13.19 21.66 10.21
N HIS A 267 -12.56 22.16 9.16
CA HIS A 267 -11.93 23.47 9.17
C HIS A 267 -12.94 24.61 9.38
N ASP A 268 -14.09 24.55 8.72
CA ASP A 268 -15.15 25.55 8.90
C ASP A 268 -15.72 25.51 10.32
N LEU A 269 -15.91 24.32 10.88
CA LEU A 269 -16.29 24.16 12.28
C LEU A 269 -15.24 24.76 13.22
N ALA A 270 -13.96 24.48 12.97
CA ALA A 270 -12.86 25.06 13.75
C ALA A 270 -12.81 26.59 13.65
N LYS A 271 -13.09 27.16 12.46
CA LYS A 271 -13.22 28.62 12.26
C LYS A 271 -14.35 29.19 13.10
N LEU A 272 -15.56 28.67 12.95
CA LEU A 272 -16.74 29.12 13.71
C LEU A 272 -16.50 29.01 15.21
N HIS A 273 -15.91 27.91 15.66
CA HIS A 273 -15.61 27.70 17.07
C HIS A 273 -14.57 28.71 17.61
N SER A 274 -13.54 29.02 16.83
CA SER A 274 -12.53 30.03 17.22
C SER A 274 -13.12 31.44 17.36
N GLN A 275 -14.16 31.77 16.57
CA GLN A 275 -14.90 33.04 16.69
C GLN A 275 -15.72 33.09 17.99
N THR A 276 -16.27 31.94 18.42
CA THR A 276 -17.10 31.84 19.63
C THR A 276 -16.26 31.76 20.92
N ILE A 277 -15.07 31.15 20.91
CA ILE A 277 -14.17 31.08 22.07
C ILE A 277 -13.12 32.20 22.13
N GLY A 278 -13.54 33.45 22.05
CA GLY A 278 -12.71 34.53 22.61
C GLY A 278 -12.49 34.42 24.14
N LYS A 279 -12.93 33.34 24.82
CA LYS A 279 -13.13 33.30 26.30
C LYS A 279 -12.76 32.01 27.06
N SER A 280 -12.26 30.92 26.48
CA SER A 280 -11.99 29.68 27.24
C SER A 280 -10.75 28.92 26.75
N HIS A 281 -9.67 29.04 27.51
CA HIS A 281 -8.42 28.30 27.33
C HIS A 281 -8.47 26.99 28.12
N LYS A 282 -8.52 25.83 27.45
CA LYS A 282 -8.33 24.53 28.13
C LYS A 282 -7.09 23.72 27.71
N ASN A 283 -6.44 24.02 26.58
CA ASN A 283 -5.30 23.21 26.09
C ASN A 283 -4.00 23.98 25.77
N GLY A 284 -3.88 25.25 26.13
CA GLY A 284 -2.64 26.04 25.92
C GLY A 284 -2.32 26.42 24.46
N VAL A 285 -2.97 25.80 23.46
CA VAL A 285 -2.94 26.25 22.06
C VAL A 285 -3.88 27.45 21.91
N LYS A 286 -3.35 28.60 21.48
CA LYS A 286 -4.14 29.80 21.22
C LYS A 286 -4.43 29.90 19.72
N ALA A 287 -5.70 29.74 19.35
CA ALA A 287 -6.15 30.00 17.99
C ALA A 287 -6.49 31.50 17.85
N VAL A 288 -5.99 32.15 16.80
CA VAL A 288 -6.30 33.53 16.46
C VAL A 288 -6.86 33.54 15.04
N LEU A 289 -8.11 33.99 14.88
CA LEU A 289 -8.68 34.27 13.57
C LEU A 289 -8.13 35.61 13.09
N ILE A 290 -7.52 35.60 11.90
CA ILE A 290 -7.11 36.81 11.20
C ILE A 290 -8.02 36.93 9.98
N ARG A 291 -8.79 38.01 9.94
CA ARG A 291 -9.71 38.35 8.86
C ARG A 291 -9.28 39.68 8.27
N THR A 292 -8.95 39.69 6.98
CA THR A 292 -8.79 40.93 6.21
C THR A 292 -9.96 41.06 5.25
N VAL A 293 -10.64 42.20 5.30
CA VAL A 293 -11.75 42.54 4.40
C VAL A 293 -11.28 43.71 3.54
N ARG A 294 -11.11 43.47 2.23
CA ARG A 294 -10.94 44.51 1.21
C ARG A 294 -12.16 44.54 0.30
N GLN A 295 -12.36 45.67 -0.39
CA GLN A 295 -13.53 45.97 -1.22
C GLN A 295 -13.98 44.83 -2.15
N GLU A 296 -13.08 43.92 -2.57
CA GLU A 296 -13.40 42.78 -3.45
C GLU A 296 -12.81 41.43 -3.02
N LYS A 297 -12.10 41.36 -1.88
CA LYS A 297 -11.42 40.13 -1.45
C LYS A 297 -11.44 40.01 0.06
N GLU A 298 -11.99 38.90 0.54
CA GLU A 298 -11.98 38.52 1.94
C GLU A 298 -11.04 37.35 2.13
N VAL A 299 -10.02 37.53 2.97
CA VAL A 299 -9.07 36.47 3.33
C VAL A 299 -9.23 36.17 4.81
N GLU A 300 -9.64 34.93 5.10
CA GLU A 300 -9.76 34.40 6.45
C GLU A 300 -8.80 33.25 6.67
N GLN A 301 -7.87 33.42 7.62
CA GLN A 301 -6.99 32.35 8.07
C GLN A 301 -7.00 32.23 9.59
N ILE A 302 -6.88 30.99 10.09
CA ILE A 302 -6.65 30.72 11.50
C ILE A 302 -5.15 30.50 11.69
N ALA A 303 -4.54 31.31 12.56
CA ALA A 303 -3.20 31.06 13.06
C ALA A 303 -3.29 30.27 14.37
N TYR A 304 -2.66 29.10 14.42
CA TYR A 304 -2.55 28.29 15.64
C TYR A 304 -1.20 28.57 16.31
N ILE A 305 -1.24 29.12 17.53
CA ILE A 305 -0.05 29.37 18.34
C ILE A 305 0.11 28.19 19.29
N GLU A 306 1.00 27.26 18.93
CA GLU A 306 1.37 26.14 19.79
C GLU A 306 2.47 26.55 20.79
N PRO A 307 2.45 26.02 22.04
CA PRO A 307 3.44 26.38 23.07
C PRO A 307 4.90 26.21 22.64
N LYS A 308 5.21 25.15 21.86
CA LYS A 308 6.55 24.88 21.31
C LYS A 308 7.06 25.99 20.38
N HIS A 309 6.17 26.74 19.74
CA HIS A 309 6.51 27.82 18.82
C HIS A 309 6.45 29.21 19.48
N GLN A 310 5.94 29.31 20.70
CA GLN A 310 5.76 30.58 21.43
C GLN A 310 7.07 31.36 21.56
N ALA A 311 8.17 30.69 21.90
CA ALA A 311 9.48 31.33 22.04
C ALA A 311 9.98 31.92 20.71
N LYS A 312 9.87 31.14 19.62
CA LYS A 312 10.26 31.57 18.26
C LYS A 312 9.37 32.71 17.76
N ILE A 313 8.07 32.66 18.06
CA ILE A 313 7.10 33.71 17.73
C ILE A 313 7.48 35.00 18.48
N ASN A 314 7.70 34.93 19.80
CA ASN A 314 8.07 36.09 20.61
C ASN A 314 9.39 36.72 20.16
N ASP A 315 10.40 35.92 19.84
CA ASP A 315 11.68 36.42 19.32
C ASP A 315 11.53 37.13 17.97
N THR A 316 10.67 36.60 17.09
CA THR A 316 10.38 37.21 15.79
C THR A 316 9.58 38.50 15.96
N VAL A 317 8.60 38.51 16.85
CA VAL A 317 7.84 39.72 17.21
C VAL A 317 8.77 40.80 17.77
N LYS A 318 9.75 40.46 18.63
CA LYS A 318 10.75 41.43 19.14
C LYS A 318 11.62 42.05 18.04
N LYS A 319 11.81 41.38 16.91
CA LYS A 319 12.56 41.92 15.76
C LYS A 319 11.69 42.79 14.87
N ILE A 320 10.42 42.41 14.68
CA ILE A 320 9.50 43.11 13.76
C ILE A 320 8.87 44.32 14.43
N TYR A 321 8.48 44.21 15.71
CA TYR A 321 7.77 45.25 16.45
C TYR A 321 8.50 46.60 16.46
N PRO A 322 9.82 46.69 16.73
CA PRO A 322 10.53 47.97 16.71
C PRO A 322 10.53 48.63 15.33
N THR A 323 10.50 47.84 14.25
CA THR A 323 10.44 48.35 12.88
C THR A 323 9.07 48.91 12.55
N LEU A 324 8.00 48.24 13.00
CA LEU A 324 6.63 48.75 12.90
C LEU A 324 6.44 49.98 13.79
N ASP A 325 7.05 50.01 14.97
CA ASP A 325 6.82 51.08 15.94
C ASP A 325 7.37 52.43 15.47
N LYS A 326 8.48 52.41 14.72
CA LYS A 326 9.09 53.58 14.05
C LYS A 326 8.16 54.29 13.06
N ILE A 327 7.11 53.64 12.57
CA ILE A 327 6.17 54.22 11.60
C ILE A 327 5.31 55.32 12.28
N GLY A 328 5.19 55.31 13.62
CA GLY A 328 4.50 56.34 14.41
C GLY A 328 2.97 56.32 14.28
N ASP A 329 2.47 56.28 13.05
CA ASP A 329 1.04 56.24 12.72
C ASP A 329 0.49 54.81 12.81
N ASN A 330 -0.53 54.64 13.66
CA ASN A 330 -1.19 53.37 13.87
C ASN A 330 -1.97 52.89 12.63
N GLN A 331 -2.49 53.80 11.81
CA GLN A 331 -3.21 53.45 10.59
C GLN A 331 -2.26 52.90 9.52
N LEU A 332 -1.07 53.49 9.38
CA LEU A 332 0.00 52.96 8.54
C LEU A 332 0.54 51.62 9.06
N LYS A 333 0.67 51.43 10.38
CA LYS A 333 1.04 50.12 10.97
C LYS A 333 0.02 49.03 10.58
N LEU A 334 -1.27 49.33 10.66
CA LEU A 334 -2.34 48.41 10.27
C LEU A 334 -2.33 48.10 8.76
N ALA A 335 -2.07 49.10 7.91
CA ALA A 335 -1.95 48.92 6.47
C ALA A 335 -0.76 48.01 6.10
N VAL A 336 0.39 48.18 6.75
CA VAL A 336 1.56 47.31 6.55
C VAL A 336 1.27 45.87 6.96
N LEU A 337 0.58 45.65 8.08
CA LEU A 337 0.18 44.31 8.51
C LEU A 337 -0.81 43.65 7.54
N ALA A 338 -1.75 44.42 6.99
CA ALA A 338 -2.68 43.93 5.97
C ALA A 338 -1.94 43.51 4.69
N GLU A 339 -0.93 44.28 4.26
CA GLU A 339 -0.15 43.97 3.06
C GLU A 339 0.80 42.78 3.24
N LEU A 340 1.37 42.62 4.45
CA LEU A 340 2.16 41.45 4.81
C LEU A 340 1.31 40.18 4.84
N PHE A 341 0.08 40.28 5.34
CA PHE A 341 -0.85 39.15 5.38
C PHE A 341 -1.27 38.69 3.98
N ASP A 342 -1.50 39.63 3.05
CA ASP A 342 -1.83 39.26 1.67
C ASP A 342 -0.70 38.52 0.97
N ARG A 343 0.56 38.89 1.23
CA ARG A 343 1.73 38.15 0.71
C ARG A 343 1.89 36.75 1.32
N LEU A 344 1.26 36.47 2.45
CA LEU A 344 1.22 35.15 3.08
C LEU A 344 0.00 34.32 2.62
N GLY A 345 -1.04 34.98 2.12
CA GLY A 345 -2.26 34.37 1.61
C GLY A 345 -2.26 34.08 0.09
N SER A 346 -1.33 34.68 -0.66
CA SER A 346 -0.99 34.34 -2.06
C SER A 346 -0.01 33.18 -2.13
#